data_AF-A0A7X8MZ98-F1
#
_entry.id   AF-A0A7X8MZ98-F1
#
_cell.length_a   1.000
_cell.length_b   1.000
_cell.length_c   1.000
_cell.angle_alpha   90.00
_cell.angle_beta   90.00
_cell.angle_gamma   90.00
#
_symmetry.space_group_name_H-M   'P 1'
#
loop_
_entity.id
_entity.type
_entity.pdbx_description
1 polymer ?
#
loop_
_entity_poly.entity_id
_entity_poly.type
_entity_poly.pdbx_seq_one_letter_code
_entity_poly.pdbx_strand_id
1 'polypeptide(L)' 'MGSLGMGSLLLIVFVALLIFGPSKLPQLGKAAGNTLREFKNATKGLADDDDSKEKKEETK' A
#
# COMPACT_ATOMS: atom_id res chain seq x y z
N MET A 1 -10.17 -6.71 32.55
CA MET A 1 -9.46 -5.49 32.09
C MET A 1 -9.61 -5.43 30.58
N GLY A 2 -10.15 -4.32 30.08
CA GLY A 2 -10.88 -4.24 28.81
C GLY A 2 -10.05 -4.67 27.60
N SER A 3 -10.64 -5.53 26.77
CA SER A 3 -10.18 -5.68 25.40
C SER A 3 -10.31 -4.32 24.73
N LEU A 4 -9.21 -3.83 24.16
CA LEU A 4 -9.24 -2.80 23.11
C LEU A 4 -9.98 -3.42 21.92
N GLY A 5 -11.29 -3.53 22.07
CA GLY A 5 -12.16 -4.20 21.12
C GLY A 5 -12.48 -3.28 19.95
N MET A 6 -13.02 -3.89 18.90
CA MET A 6 -13.44 -3.22 17.67
C MET A 6 -14.24 -1.93 17.92
N GLY A 7 -15.02 -1.86 19.01
CA GLY A 7 -15.79 -0.66 19.38
C GLY A 7 -14.95 0.59 19.68
N SER A 8 -13.78 0.43 20.32
CA SER A 8 -12.88 1.57 20.61
C SER A 8 -12.25 2.13 19.34
N LEU A 9 -11.82 1.24 18.43
CA LEU A 9 -11.29 1.60 17.12
C LEU A 9 -12.36 2.30 16.27
N LEU A 10 -13.60 1.80 16.28
CA LEU A 10 -14.71 2.39 15.53
C LEU A 10 -15.00 3.83 15.97
N LEU A 11 -14.93 4.11 17.28
CA LEU A 11 -15.17 5.43 17.84
C LEU A 11 -14.07 6.43 17.42
N ILE A 12 -12.80 6.00 17.44
CA ILE A 12 -11.68 6.80 16.94
C ILE A 12 -11.86 7.12 15.46
N VAL A 13 -12.19 6.11 14.64
CA VAL A 13 -12.47 6.29 13.21
C VAL A 13 -13.63 7.25 13.01
N PHE A 14 -14.70 7.13 13.79
CA PHE A 14 -15.86 8.01 13.70
C PHE A 14 -15.49 9.48 13.96
N VAL A 15 -14.72 9.76 15.02
CA VAL A 15 -14.23 11.13 15.31
C VAL A 15 -13.29 11.62 14.21
N ALA A 16 -12.37 10.78 13.74
CA ALA A 16 -11.49 11.13 12.62
C ALA A 16 -12.29 11.44 11.34
N LEU A 17 -13.38 10.71 11.09
CA LEU A 17 -14.28 10.96 9.97
C LEU A 17 -15.08 12.26 10.11
N LEU A 18 -15.38 12.72 11.32
CA LEU A 18 -16.00 14.04 11.50
C LEU A 18 -15.03 15.18 11.16
N ILE A 19 -13.74 15.03 11.49
CA ILE A 19 -12.71 16.03 11.22
C ILE A 19 -12.29 16.01 9.75
N PHE A 20 -11.98 14.83 9.22
CA PHE A 20 -11.47 14.68 7.85
C PHE A 20 -12.57 14.50 6.80
N GLY A 21 -13.75 13.99 7.19
CA GLY A 21 -14.84 13.66 6.29
C GLY A 21 -14.74 12.23 5.71
N PRO A 22 -15.87 11.50 5.56
CA PRO A 22 -15.89 10.13 5.03
C PRO A 22 -15.40 10.04 3.58
N SER A 23 -15.51 11.12 2.81
CA SER A 23 -15.04 11.17 1.42
C SER A 23 -13.51 11.26 1.28
N LYS A 24 -12.77 11.66 2.33
CA LYS A 24 -11.31 11.77 2.25
C LYS A 24 -10.61 10.42 2.34
N LEU A 25 -11.11 9.47 3.12
CA LEU A 25 -10.55 8.12 3.18
C LEU A 25 -10.45 7.41 1.81
N PRO A 26 -11.53 7.33 0.99
CA PRO A 26 -11.45 6.70 -0.32
C PRO A 26 -10.61 7.51 -1.32
N GLN A 27 -10.53 8.84 -1.18
CA GLN A 27 -9.64 9.66 -2.02
C GLN A 27 -8.17 9.38 -1.71
N LEU A 28 -7.79 9.34 -0.43
CA LEU A 28 -6.44 8.99 0.01
C LEU A 28 -6.09 7.55 -0.38
N GLY A 29 -7.01 6.60 -0.22
CA GLY A 29 -6.82 5.22 -0.64
C GLY A 29 -6.61 5.07 -2.15
N LYS A 30 -7.36 5.82 -2.98
CA LYS A 30 -7.14 5.84 -4.44
C LYS A 30 -5.78 6.44 -4.80
N ALA A 31 -5.39 7.56 -4.18
CA ALA A 31 -4.10 8.18 -4.43
C ALA A 31 -2.93 7.25 -4.03
N ALA A 32 -2.95 6.74 -2.80
CA ALA A 32 -1.96 5.80 -2.30
C ALA A 32 -1.92 4.49 -3.12
N GLY A 33 -3.09 3.98 -3.52
CA GLY A 33 -3.20 2.78 -4.34
C GLY A 33 -2.62 2.94 -5.73
N ASN A 34 -2.81 4.10 -6.37
CA ASN A 34 -2.17 4.41 -7.64
C ASN A 34 -0.64 4.48 -7.50
N THR A 35 -0.14 5.16 -6.47
CA THR A 35 1.30 5.20 -6.17
C THR A 35 1.87 3.81 -5.91
N LEU A 36 1.19 2.98 -5.11
CA LEU A 36 1.65 1.63 -4.81
C LEU A 36 1.62 0.72 -6.05
N ARG A 37 0.65 0.91 -6.95
CA ARG A 37 0.55 0.19 -8.22
C ARG A 37 1.70 0.57 -9.17
N GLU A 38 2.00 1.86 -9.29
CA GLU A 38 3.14 2.33 -10.09
C GLU A 38 4.47 1.87 -9.49
N PHE A 39 4.62 1.96 -8.16
CA PHE A 39 5.79 1.45 -7.45
C PHE A 39 5.98 -0.05 -7.69
N LYS A 40 4.93 -0.86 -7.56
CA LYS A 40 4.97 -2.30 -7.88
C LYS A 40 5.41 -2.56 -9.31
N ASN A 41 4.88 -1.82 -10.28
CA ASN A 41 5.22 -2.01 -11.69
C ASN A 41 6.67 -1.65 -11.98
N ALA A 42 7.16 -0.54 -11.41
CA ALA A 42 8.56 -0.12 -11.53
C ALA A 42 9.51 -1.16 -10.89
N THR A 43 9.21 -1.61 -9.67
CA THR A 43 10.00 -2.63 -8.97
C THR A 43 10.00 -3.96 -9.72
N LYS A 44 8.88 -4.35 -10.34
CA LYS A 44 8.79 -5.59 -11.14
C LYS A 44 9.69 -5.52 -12.37
N GLY A 45 9.74 -4.38 -13.06
CA GLY A 45 10.64 -4.20 -14.20
C GLY A 45 12.12 -4.25 -13.82
N LEU A 46 12.46 -3.72 -12.64
CA LEU A 46 13.83 -3.78 -12.11
C LEU A 46 14.25 -5.20 -11.68
N ALA A 47 13.34 -5.94 -11.04
CA ALA A 47 13.61 -7.32 -10.62
C ALA A 47 13.77 -8.27 -11.83
N ASP A 48 12.97 -8.10 -12.88
CA ASP A 48 13.02 -8.94 -14.10
C ASP A 48 14.31 -8.73 -14.92
N ASP A 49 14.90 -7.52 -14.82
CA ASP A 49 16.16 -7.16 -15.51
C ASP A 49 17.41 -7.66 -14.75
N ASP A 50 17.29 -7.97 -13.45
CA ASP A 50 18.35 -8.60 -12.64
C ASP A 50 18.36 -10.13 -12.83
N ASP A 51 17.20 -10.79 -12.85
CA ASP A 51 17.06 -12.23 -13.15
C ASP A 51 17.54 -12.59 -14.58
N SER A 52 17.43 -11.65 -15.52
CA SER A 52 17.86 -11.84 -16.91
C SER A 52 19.37 -11.71 -17.12
N LYS A 53 20.11 -11.10 -16.18
CA LYS A 53 21.58 -10.94 -16.28
C LYS A 53 22.35 -12.11 -15.69
N GLU A 54 21.78 -12.83 -14.73
CA GLU A 54 22.44 -14.00 -14.12
C GLU A 54 22.50 -15.21 -15.08
N LYS A 55 21.61 -15.28 -16.10
CA LYS A 55 21.56 -16.38 -17.06
C LYS A 55 22.52 -16.28 -18.26
N LYS A 56 23.34 -15.23 -18.35
CA LYS A 56 24.19 -14.97 -19.53
C LYS A 56 25.70 -15.17 -19.32
N GLU A 57 26.16 -15.50 -18.11
CA GLU A 57 27.59 -15.71 -17.83
C GLU A 57 28.03 -17.19 -17.74
N GLU A 58 27.12 -18.17 -17.77
CA GLU A 58 27.47 -19.61 -17.72
C GLU A 58 27.77 -20.26 -19.09
N THR A 59 28.06 -19.46 -20.13
CA THR A 59 28.56 -19.98 -21.40
C THR A 59 29.63 -19.05 -21.97
N LYS A 60 30.79 -19.01 -21.31
CA LYS A 60 32.05 -18.68 -21.95
C LYS A 60 33.18 -19.50 -21.35
#